data_AF-A0ABD5S5I9-F1
#
_entry.id   AF-A0ABD5S5I9-F1
#
_cell.length_a   1.000
_cell.length_b   1.000
_cell.length_c   1.000
_cell.angle_alpha   90.00
_cell.angle_beta   90.00
_cell.angle_gamma   90.00
#
_symmetry.space_group_name_H-M   'P 1'
#
loop_
_entity.id
_entity.type
_entity.pdbx_description
1 polymer ?
#
loop_
_entity_poly.entity_id
_entity_poly.type
_entity_poly.pdbx_seq_one_letter_code
_entity_poly.pdbx_strand_id
1 'polypeptide(L)'
;MQLHNRTVRQDVRELGALLGDVLEEQTSTADFENVEELRTAAIAYREGSVSSREPLHDVLERLDPANESVVARAFTTYFELINLAEERERVRAVRRASQEGTLDDSLDRTISDLADDAG
;
A
#
# COMPACT_ATOMS: atom_id res chain seq x y z
N MET A 1 -23.86 3.83 -16.47
CA MET A 1 -23.79 3.38 -15.07
C MET A 1 -22.47 3.88 -14.49
N GLN A 2 -22.49 4.97 -13.71
CA GLN A 2 -21.26 5.51 -13.11
C GLN A 2 -20.76 4.52 -12.06
N LEU A 3 -19.69 3.79 -12.39
CA LEU A 3 -18.95 3.01 -11.42
C LEU A 3 -18.33 4.02 -10.45
N HIS A 4 -18.71 3.93 -9.17
CA HIS A 4 -18.07 4.70 -8.11
C HIS A 4 -16.56 4.46 -8.20
N ASN A 5 -15.81 5.46 -8.65
CA ASN A 5 -14.39 5.32 -8.89
C ASN A 5 -13.67 5.37 -7.53
N ARG A 6 -13.56 4.21 -6.88
CA ARG A 6 -12.76 4.04 -5.67
C ARG A 6 -11.31 4.40 -5.99
N THR A 7 -10.74 5.27 -5.17
CA THR A 7 -9.33 5.64 -5.29
C THR A 7 -8.45 4.63 -4.55
N VAL A 8 -7.20 4.45 -4.97
CA VAL A 8 -6.21 3.64 -4.24
C VAL A 8 -6.13 4.04 -2.78
N ARG A 9 -6.20 5.35 -2.50
CA ARG A 9 -6.14 5.85 -1.11
C ARG A 9 -7.30 5.34 -0.27
N GLN A 10 -8.49 5.22 -0.85
CA GLN A 10 -9.63 4.65 -0.16
C GLN A 10 -9.44 3.14 0.06
N ASP A 11 -9.03 2.40 -0.98
CA ASP A 11 -8.78 0.96 -0.89
C ASP A 11 -7.70 0.65 0.18
N VAL A 12 -6.60 1.42 0.21
CA VAL A 12 -5.53 1.31 1.21
C VAL A 12 -6.03 1.60 2.63
N ARG A 13 -6.86 2.64 2.81
CA ARG A 13 -7.40 2.99 4.13
C ARG A 13 -8.33 1.89 4.67
N GLU A 14 -9.22 1.37 3.83
CA GLU A 14 -10.15 0.31 4.23
C GLU A 14 -9.41 -1.00 4.54
N LEU A 15 -8.44 -1.40 3.71
CA LEU A 15 -7.62 -2.59 3.96
C LEU A 15 -6.75 -2.43 5.21
N GLY A 16 -6.20 -1.24 5.44
CA GLY A 16 -5.43 -0.94 6.64
C GLY A 16 -6.27 -0.98 7.92
N ALA A 17 -7.51 -0.51 7.88
CA ALA A 17 -8.44 -0.60 9.00
C ALA A 17 -8.80 -2.06 9.30
N LEU A 18 -9.15 -2.85 8.27
CA LEU A 18 -9.46 -4.27 8.43
C LEU A 18 -8.28 -5.06 8.98
N LEU A 19 -7.05 -4.76 8.54
CA LEU A 19 -5.86 -5.39 9.11
C LEU A 19 -5.66 -4.99 10.58
N GLY A 20 -5.95 -3.75 10.95
CA GLY A 20 -5.96 -3.31 12.35
C GLY A 20 -6.90 -4.17 13.20
N ASP A 21 -8.14 -4.34 12.75
CA ASP A 21 -9.14 -5.18 13.44
C ASP A 21 -8.64 -6.64 13.60
N VAL A 22 -8.05 -7.21 12.54
CA VAL A 22 -7.49 -8.57 12.58
C VAL A 22 -6.30 -8.68 13.54
N LEU A 23 -5.42 -7.68 13.58
CA LEU A 23 -4.28 -7.68 14.50
C LEU A 23 -4.75 -7.57 15.95
N GLU A 24 -5.75 -6.74 16.23
CA GLU A 24 -6.36 -6.61 17.56
C GLU A 24 -7.00 -7.94 18.02
N GLU A 25 -7.65 -8.67 17.12
CA GLU A 25 -8.28 -9.96 17.44
C GLU A 25 -7.29 -11.13 17.58
N GLN A 26 -6.18 -11.11 16.83
CA GLN A 26 -5.27 -12.26 16.68
C GLN A 26 -3.97 -12.15 17.48
N THR A 27 -3.71 -10.99 18.09
CA THR A 27 -2.50 -10.75 18.88
C THR A 27 -2.84 -10.36 20.31
N SER A 28 -1.83 -10.27 21.19
CA SER A 28 -2.05 -9.70 22.51
C SER A 28 -2.27 -8.19 22.40
N THR A 29 -2.95 -7.59 23.37
CA THR A 29 -3.13 -6.12 23.41
C THR A 29 -1.78 -5.40 23.34
N ALA A 30 -0.76 -5.90 24.04
CA ALA A 30 0.57 -5.30 24.03
C ALA A 30 1.24 -5.38 22.65
N ASP A 31 1.07 -6.49 21.93
CA ASP A 31 1.58 -6.62 20.55
C ASP A 31 0.92 -5.64 19.59
N PHE A 32 -0.42 -5.53 19.67
CA PHE A 32 -1.19 -4.59 18.87
C PHE A 32 -0.77 -3.14 19.14
N GLU A 33 -0.62 -2.77 20.41
CA GLU A 33 -0.16 -1.44 20.82
C GLU A 33 1.25 -1.13 20.29
N ASN A 34 2.19 -2.09 20.36
CA ASN A 34 3.53 -1.94 19.80
C ASN A 34 3.49 -1.71 18.27
N VAL A 35 2.62 -2.43 17.55
CA VAL A 35 2.45 -2.25 16.10
C VAL A 35 1.88 -0.87 15.78
N GLU A 36 0.83 -0.42 16.48
CA GLU A 36 0.22 0.88 16.22
C GLU A 36 1.13 2.06 16.62
N GLU A 37 1.92 1.92 17.68
CA GLU A 37 2.93 2.90 18.09
C GLU A 37 3.98 3.06 17.00
N LEU A 38 4.54 1.95 16.50
CA LEU A 38 5.50 1.96 15.38
C LEU A 38 4.88 2.53 14.10
N ARG A 39 3.64 2.14 13.78
CA ARG A 39 2.94 2.61 12.58
C ARG A 39 2.74 4.13 12.63
N THR A 40 2.28 4.65 13.76
CA THR A 40 2.03 6.08 13.95
C THR A 40 3.33 6.88 13.90
N ALA A 41 4.39 6.40 14.57
CA ALA A 41 5.70 7.04 14.54
C ALA A 41 6.30 7.05 13.12
N ALA A 42 6.15 5.95 12.37
CA ALA A 42 6.64 5.85 10.99
C ALA A 42 5.92 6.83 10.05
N ILE A 43 4.60 6.97 10.19
CA ILE A 43 3.80 7.93 9.42
C ILE A 43 4.22 9.36 9.76
N ALA A 44 4.30 9.69 11.06
CA ALA A 44 4.68 11.02 11.52
C ALA A 44 6.08 11.43 11.02
N TYR A 45 7.04 10.51 11.03
CA TYR A 45 8.36 10.73 10.47
C TYR A 45 8.31 10.93 8.94
N ARG A 46 7.56 10.08 8.22
CA ARG A 46 7.43 10.19 6.75
C ARG A 46 6.76 11.49 6.30
N GLU A 47 5.82 12.00 7.07
CA GLU A 47 5.13 13.27 6.80
C GLU A 47 5.95 14.50 7.22
N GLY A 48 7.09 14.31 7.90
CA GLY A 48 7.93 15.38 8.42
C GLY A 48 7.39 16.05 9.69
N SER A 49 6.34 15.50 10.30
CA SER A 49 5.77 15.94 11.58
C SER A 49 6.75 15.75 12.75
N VAL A 50 7.64 14.77 12.64
CA VAL A 50 8.75 14.52 13.56
C VAL A 50 10.04 14.43 12.76
N SER A 51 11.11 15.06 13.24
CA SER A 51 12.41 15.12 12.54
C SER A 51 13.34 13.94 12.83
N SER A 52 13.05 13.15 13.87
CA SER A 52 13.87 12.01 14.32
C SER A 52 13.12 10.69 14.19
N ARG A 53 13.88 9.61 13.98
CA ARG A 53 13.38 8.22 14.03
C ARG A 53 13.48 7.60 15.42
N GLU A 54 14.00 8.34 16.39
CA GLU A 54 14.24 7.87 17.76
C GLU A 54 13.02 7.21 18.42
N PRO A 55 11.77 7.71 18.25
CA PRO A 55 10.60 7.01 18.78
C PRO A 55 10.39 5.60 18.20
N LEU A 56 10.83 5.34 16.96
CA LEU A 56 10.79 3.99 16.38
C LEU A 56 11.85 3.09 17.05
N HIS A 57 13.04 3.63 17.29
CA HIS A 57 14.12 2.89 17.95
C HIS A 57 13.73 2.54 19.39
N ASP A 58 13.16 3.47 20.14
CA ASP A 58 12.71 3.26 21.53
C ASP A 58 11.72 2.09 21.63
N VAL A 59 10.79 1.96 20.67
CA VAL A 59 9.83 0.85 20.65
C VAL A 59 10.50 -0.45 20.24
N LEU A 60 11.41 -0.44 19.27
CA LEU A 60 12.09 -1.67 18.83
C LEU A 60 13.03 -2.22 19.91
N GLU A 61 13.74 -1.35 20.63
CA GLU A 61 14.72 -1.76 21.67
C GLU A 61 14.08 -2.45 22.88
N ARG A 62 12.78 -2.25 23.11
CA ARG A 62 12.03 -2.87 24.22
C ARG A 62 11.31 -4.17 23.85
N LEU A 63 11.35 -4.60 22.58
CA LEU A 63 10.71 -5.83 22.14
C LEU A 63 11.58 -7.04 22.45
N ASP A 64 10.93 -8.16 22.80
CA ASP A 64 11.60 -9.46 22.76
C ASP A 64 11.51 -10.08 21.35
N PRO A 65 12.30 -11.13 21.04
CA PRO A 65 12.29 -11.73 19.70
C PRO A 65 10.93 -12.25 19.23
N ALA A 66 10.03 -12.65 20.14
CA ALA A 66 8.69 -13.08 19.77
C ALA A 66 7.83 -11.88 19.36
N ASN A 67 7.86 -10.79 20.12
CA ASN A 67 7.17 -9.54 19.76
C ASN A 67 7.72 -8.93 18.45
N GLU A 68 9.04 -8.95 18.24
CA GLU A 68 9.67 -8.51 16.99
C GLU A 68 9.11 -9.24 15.77
N SER A 69 8.91 -10.57 15.88
CA SER A 69 8.32 -11.36 14.80
C SER A 69 6.86 -10.98 14.52
N VAL A 70 6.09 -10.60 15.54
CA VAL A 70 4.71 -10.13 15.37
C VAL A 70 4.69 -8.82 14.60
N VAL A 71 5.53 -7.86 15.01
CA VAL A 71 5.70 -6.57 14.34
C VAL A 71 6.12 -6.75 12.88
N ALA A 72 7.15 -7.56 12.62
CA ALA A 72 7.64 -7.81 11.26
C ALA A 72 6.54 -8.39 10.36
N ARG A 73 5.76 -9.36 10.88
CA ARG A 73 4.63 -9.94 10.15
C ARG A 73 3.52 -8.92 9.90
N ALA A 74 3.16 -8.11 10.90
CA ALA A 74 2.14 -7.08 10.75
C ALA A 74 2.51 -6.09 9.62
N PHE A 75 3.73 -5.53 9.65
CA PHE A 75 4.21 -4.61 8.63
C PHE A 75 4.32 -5.27 7.25
N THR A 76 4.75 -6.54 7.18
CA THR A 76 4.76 -7.29 5.91
C THR A 76 3.35 -7.35 5.32
N THR A 77 2.34 -7.73 6.11
CA THR A 77 0.95 -7.77 5.65
C THR A 77 0.44 -6.39 5.24
N TYR A 78 0.77 -5.32 5.98
CA TYR A 78 0.44 -3.95 5.57
C TYR A 78 0.98 -3.62 4.18
N PHE A 79 2.26 -3.91 3.92
CA PHE A 79 2.89 -3.63 2.63
C PHE A 79 2.30 -4.48 1.51
N GLU A 80 2.00 -5.75 1.76
CA GLU A 80 1.34 -6.62 0.78
C GLU A 80 -0.05 -6.09 0.40
N LEU A 81 -0.85 -5.64 1.36
CA LEU A 81 -2.17 -5.05 1.11
C LEU A 81 -2.08 -3.74 0.32
N ILE A 82 -1.12 -2.87 0.64
CA ILE A 82 -0.87 -1.63 -0.11
C ILE A 82 -0.47 -1.95 -1.55
N ASN A 83 0.49 -2.86 -1.74
CA ASN A 83 0.95 -3.28 -3.06
C ASN A 83 -0.21 -3.86 -3.89
N LEU A 84 -1.07 -4.67 -3.29
CA LEU A 84 -2.25 -5.23 -3.96
C LEU A 84 -3.25 -4.14 -4.39
N ALA A 85 -3.49 -3.14 -3.53
CA ALA A 85 -4.38 -2.03 -3.84
C ALA A 85 -3.82 -1.17 -5.00
N GLU A 86 -2.53 -0.88 -4.99
CA GLU A 86 -1.84 -0.14 -6.04
C GLU A 86 -1.85 -0.91 -7.36
N GLU A 87 -1.56 -2.21 -7.34
CA GLU A 87 -1.57 -3.03 -8.55
C GLU A 87 -2.97 -3.14 -9.16
N ARG A 88 -4.00 -3.26 -8.32
CA ARG A 88 -5.39 -3.24 -8.79
C ARG A 88 -5.74 -1.93 -9.49
N GLU A 89 -5.26 -0.79 -9.00
CA GLU A 89 -5.46 0.48 -9.68
C GLU A 89 -4.64 0.59 -10.96
N ARG A 90 -3.39 0.12 -10.98
CA ARG A 90 -2.59 0.05 -12.21
C ARG A 90 -3.37 -0.71 -13.29
N VAL A 91 -3.95 -1.87 -12.96
CA VAL A 91 -4.79 -2.64 -13.89
C VAL A 91 -6.03 -1.86 -14.33
N ARG A 92 -6.72 -1.16 -13.41
CA ARG A 92 -7.88 -0.31 -13.77
C ARG A 92 -7.47 0.83 -14.73
N ALA A 93 -6.34 1.47 -14.48
CA ALA A 93 -5.82 2.56 -15.31
C ALA A 93 -5.46 2.08 -16.71
N VAL A 94 -4.75 0.96 -16.84
CA VAL A 94 -4.42 0.34 -18.14
C VAL A 94 -5.69 -0.03 -18.92
N ARG A 95 -6.68 -0.64 -18.25
CA ARG A 95 -7.95 -0.99 -18.91
C ARG A 95 -8.72 0.24 -19.40
N ARG A 96 -8.77 1.31 -18.61
CA ARG A 96 -9.40 2.58 -19.02
C ARG A 96 -8.71 3.16 -20.25
N ALA A 97 -7.39 3.29 -20.20
CA ALA A 97 -6.63 3.82 -21.31
C ALA A 97 -6.77 2.95 -22.58
N SER A 98 -6.88 1.62 -22.44
CA SER A 98 -7.13 0.72 -23.57
C SER A 98 -8.48 0.98 -24.22
N GLN A 99 -9.54 1.13 -23.41
CA GLN A 99 -10.90 1.40 -23.90
C GLN A 99 -11.02 2.78 -24.52
N GLU A 100 -10.26 3.75 -24.03
CA GLU A 100 -10.22 5.12 -24.54
C GLU A 100 -9.29 5.29 -25.76
N GLY A 101 -8.52 4.25 -26.12
CA GLY A 101 -7.54 4.31 -27.20
C GLY A 101 -6.32 5.18 -26.88
N THR A 102 -6.08 5.50 -25.61
CA THR A 102 -5.03 6.41 -25.14
C THR A 102 -3.78 5.70 -24.62
N LEU A 103 -3.71 4.36 -24.73
CA LEU A 103 -2.50 3.61 -24.41
C LEU A 103 -1.41 3.86 -25.47
N ASP A 104 -0.36 4.60 -25.08
CA ASP A 104 0.83 4.86 -25.91
C ASP A 104 1.52 3.56 -26.33
N ASP A 105 1.81 2.65 -25.40
CA ASP A 105 2.51 1.39 -25.68
C ASP A 105 1.58 0.22 -26.05
N SER A 106 0.42 0.49 -26.65
CA SER A 106 -0.44 -0.59 -27.11
C SER A 106 0.14 -1.26 -28.36
N LEU A 107 -0.03 -2.58 -28.47
CA LEU A 107 0.34 -3.35 -29.66
C LEU A 107 -0.30 -2.75 -30.93
N ASP A 108 -1.57 -2.36 -30.85
CA ASP A 108 -2.31 -1.77 -31.97
C ASP A 108 -1.74 -0.41 -32.40
N ARG A 109 -1.32 0.42 -31.45
CA ARG A 109 -0.69 1.72 -31.73
C ARG A 109 0.71 1.56 -32.31
N THR A 110 1.51 0.65 -31.74
CA THR A 110 2.84 0.31 -32.28
C THR A 110 2.74 -0.21 -33.72
N ILE A 111 1.73 -1.05 -34.02
CA ILE A 111 1.50 -1.53 -35.38
C ILE A 111 1.09 -0.39 -36.32
N SER A 112 0.23 0.52 -35.87
CA SER A 112 -0.18 1.70 -36.65
C SER A 112 1.01 2.61 -36.97
N ASP A 113 1.81 2.94 -35.95
CA ASP A 113 2.99 3.81 -36.10
C ASP A 113 4.02 3.19 -37.08
N LEU A 114 4.28 1.88 -36.98
CA LEU A 114 5.17 1.18 -37.90
C LEU A 114 4.63 1.08 -39.34
N ALA A 115 3.31 0.99 -39.50
CA ALA A 115 2.69 0.97 -40.83
C ALA A 115 2.76 2.34 -41.51
N ASP A 116 2.61 3.42 -40.74
CA ASP A 116 2.70 4.80 -41.23
C ASP A 116 4.16 5.17 -41.59
N ASP A 117 5.16 4.70 -40.84
CA ASP A 117 6.59 4.93 -41.13
C ASP A 117 7.14 4.11 -42.32
N ALA A 118 6.44 3.04 -42.74
CA ALA A 118 6.85 2.15 -43.81
C ALA A 118 6.29 2.51 -45.20
N GLY A 119 5.42 3.53 -45.29
CA GLY A 119 4.82 4.04 -46.54
C GLY A 119 5.53 5.28 -47.08
#